data_AF-A0A7S7TIH8-F1
#
_entry.id   AF-A0A7S7TIH8-F1
#
_cell.length_a   1.000
_cell.length_b   1.000
_cell.length_c   1.000
_cell.angle_alpha   90.00
_cell.angle_beta   90.00
_cell.angle_gamma   90.00
#
_symmetry.space_group_name_H-M   'P 1'
#
loop_
_entity.id
_entity.type
_entity.pdbx_description
1 polymer ?
#
loop_
_entity_poly.entity_id
_entity_poly.type
_entity_poly.pdbx_seq_one_letter_code
_entity_poly.pdbx_strand_id
1 'polypeptide(L)'
;MSGDWNTKYGTRRVRHDPPTLEEAIFAAVGITEDVEAQAEIASALMGLPYDEVLAEVKKTARVSARTGTATRVIAGEQGAQRSVVVERRVVRRILPAKRTGT
;
A
#
# COMPACT_ATOMS: atom_id res chain seq x y z
N MET A 1 5.90 -20.87 -7.94
CA MET A 1 4.50 -20.63 -8.34
C MET A 1 4.47 -20.54 -9.85
N SER A 2 3.71 -21.41 -10.52
CA SER A 2 3.58 -21.43 -11.98
C SER A 2 2.98 -20.11 -12.47
N GLY A 3 3.63 -19.44 -13.42
CA GLY A 3 3.22 -18.14 -13.96
C GLY A 3 1.91 -18.16 -14.76
N ASP A 4 1.23 -19.30 -14.82
CA ASP A 4 -0.03 -19.48 -15.54
C ASP A 4 -1.18 -19.74 -14.57
N TRP A 5 -2.17 -18.86 -14.58
CA TRP A 5 -3.43 -18.98 -13.86
C TRP A 5 -4.49 -19.60 -14.77
N ASN A 6 -4.97 -20.79 -14.42
CA ASN A 6 -6.04 -21.44 -15.15
C ASN A 6 -7.39 -20.78 -14.82
N THR A 7 -8.02 -20.17 -15.82
CA THR A 7 -9.36 -19.60 -15.72
C THR A 7 -10.36 -20.45 -16.49
N LYS A 8 -11.66 -20.24 -16.27
CA LYS A 8 -12.72 -20.91 -17.07
C LYS A 8 -12.65 -20.65 -18.58
N TYR A 9 -11.85 -19.67 -19.01
CA TYR A 9 -11.63 -19.29 -20.41
C TYR A 9 -10.22 -19.67 -20.91
N GLY A 10 -9.50 -20.53 -20.17
CA GLY A 10 -8.14 -20.95 -20.50
C GLY A 10 -7.06 -20.35 -19.58
N THR A 11 -5.82 -20.70 -19.86
CA THR A 11 -4.64 -20.29 -19.09
C THR A 11 -4.26 -18.84 -19.38
N ARG A 12 -4.09 -18.04 -18.32
CA ARG A 12 -3.63 -16.66 -18.40
C ARG A 12 -2.27 -16.52 -17.72
N ARG A 13 -1.34 -15.80 -18.35
CA ARG A 13 -0.07 -15.44 -17.72
C ARG A 13 -0.31 -14.40 -16.62
N VAL A 14 0.18 -14.67 -15.41
CA VAL A 14 0.17 -13.76 -14.27
C VAL A 14 1.47 -12.98 -14.27
N ARG A 15 1.38 -11.64 -14.27
CA ARG A 15 2.55 -10.79 -14.06
C ARG A 15 2.97 -10.93 -12.59
N HIS A 16 4.24 -11.24 -12.37
CA HIS A 16 4.82 -11.34 -11.05
C HIS A 16 5.85 -10.23 -10.88
N ASP A 17 5.47 -9.18 -10.16
CA ASP A 17 6.39 -8.11 -9.75
C ASP A 17 6.70 -8.34 -8.27
N PRO A 18 7.93 -8.74 -7.91
CA PRO A 18 8.31 -8.86 -6.51
C PRO A 18 8.28 -7.49 -5.82
N PRO A 19 8.00 -7.43 -4.51
CA PRO A 19 8.01 -6.17 -3.78
C PRO A 19 9.39 -5.53 -3.83
N THR A 20 9.42 -4.19 -3.81
CA THR A 20 10.65 -3.41 -3.73
C THR A 20 10.97 -3.04 -2.29
N LEU A 21 12.24 -2.74 -2.01
CA LEU A 21 12.68 -2.28 -0.68
C LEU A 21 11.95 -0.99 -0.26
N GLU A 22 11.68 -0.09 -1.20
CA GLU A 22 10.95 1.14 -0.94
C GLU A 22 9.51 0.88 -0.45
N GLU A 23 8.82 -0.09 -1.06
CA GLU A 23 7.47 -0.49 -0.66
C GLU A 23 7.46 -1.15 0.72
N ALA A 24 8.47 -1.96 1.04
CA ALA A 24 8.62 -2.55 2.37
C ALA A 24 8.87 -1.48 3.45
N ILE A 25 9.72 -0.48 3.16
CA ILE A 25 9.95 0.66 4.06
C ILE A 25 8.66 1.45 4.25
N PHE A 26 7.92 1.72 3.17
CA PHE A 26 6.64 2.42 3.26
C PHE A 26 5.63 1.66 4.14
N ALA A 27 5.53 0.34 3.98
CA ALA A 27 4.66 -0.49 4.80
C ALA A 27 5.07 -0.46 6.29
N ALA A 28 6.36 -0.54 6.59
CA ALA A 28 6.89 -0.51 7.95
C ALA A 28 6.62 0.83 8.66
N VAL A 29 6.75 1.96 7.95
CA VAL A 29 6.41 3.31 8.46
C VAL A 29 4.94 3.40 8.86
N GLY A 30 4.05 2.69 8.16
CA GLY A 30 2.63 2.63 8.51
C GLY A 30 2.32 1.82 9.79
N ILE A 31 3.28 1.06 10.31
CA ILE A 31 3.12 0.18 11.49
C ILE A 31 3.78 0.80 12.74
N THR A 32 4.94 1.43 12.60
CA THR A 32 5.69 1.99 13.73
C THR A 32 6.45 3.27 13.33
N GLU A 33 6.67 4.15 14.31
CA GLU A 33 7.44 5.40 14.16
C GLU A 33 8.93 5.22 14.50
N ASP A 34 9.29 4.13 15.19
CA ASP A 34 10.68 3.83 15.53
C ASP A 34 11.47 3.33 14.31
N VAL A 35 12.61 3.96 14.05
CA VAL A 35 13.47 3.71 12.88
C VAL A 35 14.12 2.32 12.95
N GLU A 36 14.47 1.87 14.15
CA GLU A 36 15.11 0.56 14.35
C GLU A 36 14.09 -0.56 14.10
N ALA A 37 12.90 -0.46 14.70
CA ALA A 37 11.79 -1.36 14.43
C ALA A 37 11.32 -1.35 12.96
N GLN A 38 11.30 -0.19 12.29
CA GLN A 38 11.00 -0.11 10.84
C GLN A 38 11.99 -0.94 10.02
N ALA A 39 13.28 -0.88 10.35
CA ALA A 39 14.31 -1.64 9.64
C ALA A 39 14.20 -3.15 9.89
N GLU A 40 13.83 -3.57 11.10
CA GLU A 40 13.56 -4.99 11.40
C GLU A 40 12.39 -5.53 10.58
N ILE A 41 11.28 -4.79 10.51
CA ILE A 41 10.10 -5.20 9.74
C ILE A 41 10.44 -5.26 8.24
N ALA A 42 11.06 -4.20 7.69
CA ALA A 42 11.39 -4.14 6.27
C ALA A 42 12.42 -5.21 5.85
N SER A 43 13.42 -5.49 6.69
CA SER A 43 14.38 -6.58 6.43
C SER A 43 13.71 -7.95 6.45
N ALA A 44 12.79 -8.20 7.40
CA ALA A 44 12.00 -9.43 7.43
C ALA A 44 11.09 -9.59 6.20
N LEU A 45 10.52 -8.49 5.69
CA LEU A 45 9.68 -8.51 4.48
C LEU A 45 10.48 -8.79 3.20
N MET A 46 11.70 -8.25 3.10
CA MET A 46 12.53 -8.33 1.89
C MET A 46 13.54 -9.48 1.90
N GLY A 47 13.84 -10.06 3.07
CA GLY A 47 14.90 -11.05 3.23
C GLY A 47 16.31 -10.45 3.06
N LEU A 48 16.46 -9.15 3.32
CA LEU A 48 17.73 -8.42 3.19
C LEU A 48 18.41 -8.24 4.56
N PRO A 49 19.73 -8.00 4.61
CA PRO A 49 20.44 -7.74 5.85
C PRO A 49 19.91 -6.49 6.56
N TYR A 50 19.80 -6.56 7.89
CA TYR A 50 19.30 -5.46 8.72
C TYR A 50 20.09 -4.16 8.51
N ASP A 51 21.42 -4.23 8.50
CA ASP A 51 22.29 -3.04 8.37
C ASP A 51 22.10 -2.30 7.05
N GLU A 52 21.86 -3.04 5.96
CA GLU A 52 21.59 -2.48 4.64
C GLU A 52 20.25 -1.74 4.61
N VAL A 53 19.22 -2.38 5.18
CA VAL A 53 17.87 -1.80 5.27
C VAL A 53 17.84 -0.58 6.20
N LEU A 54 18.55 -0.63 7.33
CA LEU A 54 18.67 0.47 8.28
C LEU A 54 19.22 1.74 7.62
N ALA A 55 20.23 1.61 6.75
CA ALA A 55 20.80 2.73 6.01
C ALA A 55 19.74 3.38 5.10
N GLU A 56 18.95 2.59 4.39
CA GLU A 56 17.92 3.08 3.46
C GLU A 56 16.69 3.68 4.20
N VAL A 57 16.29 3.10 5.33
CA VAL A 57 15.25 3.66 6.21
C VAL A 57 15.69 5.02 6.76
N LYS A 58 16.91 5.13 7.30
CA LYS A 58 17.46 6.41 7.80
C LYS A 58 17.53 7.47 6.71
N LYS A 59 17.90 7.09 5.49
CA LYS A 59 17.90 7.98 4.32
C LYS A 59 16.48 8.45 3.99
N THR A 60 15.51 7.54 3.97
CA THR A 60 14.10 7.84 3.71
C THR A 60 13.52 8.77 4.76
N ALA A 61 13.75 8.49 6.05
CA ALA A 61 13.31 9.34 7.16
C ALA A 61 13.87 10.78 7.07
N ARG A 62 15.15 10.92 6.71
CA ARG A 62 15.80 12.23 6.50
C ARG A 62 15.21 12.99 5.30
N VAL A 63 14.76 12.30 4.26
CA VAL A 63 14.10 12.94 3.11
C VAL A 63 12.70 13.40 3.51
N SER A 64 11.92 12.54 4.16
CA SER A 64 10.58 12.88 4.67
C SER A 64 10.58 14.08 5.62
N ALA A 65 11.58 14.17 6.52
CA ALA A 65 11.72 15.31 7.42
C ALA A 65 11.99 16.64 6.71
N ARG A 66 12.71 16.63 5.56
CA ARG A 66 13.07 17.85 4.81
C ARG A 66 11.96 18.35 3.89
N THR A 67 11.17 17.44 3.33
CA THR A 67 10.12 17.78 2.37
C THR A 67 8.78 18.08 3.04
N GLY A 68 8.68 17.90 4.37
CA GLY A 68 7.41 17.88 5.09
C GLY A 68 6.62 16.63 4.72
N THR A 69 5.49 16.38 5.41
CA THR A 69 4.55 15.28 5.13
C THR A 69 3.89 15.46 3.77
N ALA A 70 4.66 15.31 2.69
CA ALA A 70 4.14 15.13 1.36
C ALA A 70 3.51 13.74 1.32
N THR A 71 2.18 13.69 1.18
CA THR A 71 1.42 12.47 0.92
C THR A 71 2.05 11.74 -0.27
N ARG A 72 2.94 10.77 0.01
CA ARG A 72 3.63 10.01 -1.04
C ARG A 72 2.63 8.97 -1.58
N VAL A 73 2.14 9.23 -2.79
CA VAL A 73 1.34 8.27 -3.55
C VAL A 73 2.31 7.27 -4.17
N ILE A 74 2.24 6.00 -3.78
CA ILE A 74 3.03 4.93 -4.40
C ILE A 74 2.52 4.75 -5.83
N ALA A 75 3.35 5.12 -6.80
CA ALA A 75 3.12 4.83 -8.20
C ALA A 75 3.53 3.37 -8.46
N GLY A 76 2.56 2.50 -8.73
CA GLY A 76 2.87 1.19 -9.31
C GLY A 76 3.60 1.40 -10.64
N GLU A 77 4.64 0.62 -10.90
CA GLU A 77 5.46 0.74 -12.09
C GLU A 77 4.60 0.60 -13.36
N GLN A 78 4.41 1.74 -14.04
CA GLN A 78 4.05 2.03 -15.44
C GLN A 78 3.38 3.42 -15.49
N GLY A 79 4.16 4.50 -15.32
CA GLY A 79 3.94 5.84 -15.91
C GLY A 79 2.62 6.60 -15.69
N ALA A 80 1.64 6.10 -14.95
CA ALA A 80 0.35 6.75 -14.78
C ALA A 80 0.04 6.92 -13.29
N GLN A 81 0.23 8.15 -12.80
CA GLN A 81 -0.30 8.60 -11.51
C GLN A 81 -1.83 8.49 -11.56
N ARG A 82 -2.39 7.41 -11.00
CA ARG A 82 -3.85 7.26 -10.85
C ARG A 82 -4.21 7.59 -9.42
N SER A 83 -4.64 8.83 -9.18
CA SER A 83 -5.30 9.18 -7.93
C SER A 83 -6.63 8.43 -7.86
N VAL A 84 -6.78 7.58 -6.85
CA VAL A 84 -8.06 6.91 -6.55
C VAL A 84 -8.68 7.61 -5.35
N VAL A 85 -9.65 8.47 -5.61
CA VAL A 85 -10.50 9.06 -4.57
C VAL A 85 -11.70 8.14 -4.39
N VAL A 86 -11.81 7.51 -3.22
CA VAL A 86 -12.98 6.71 -2.85
C VAL A 86 -13.90 7.55 -2.00
N GLU A 87 -14.99 8.03 -2.61
CA GLU A 87 -16.10 8.61 -1.85
C GLU A 87 -17.09 7.52 -1.44
N ARG A 88 -17.31 7.38 -0.12
CA ARG A 88 -18.30 6.44 0.42
C ARG A 88 -19.70 6.97 0.13
N ARG A 89 -20.42 6.35 -0.81
CA ARG A 89 -21.83 6.64 -1.07
C ARG A 89 -22.69 6.23 0.14
N VAL A 90 -23.18 7.21 0.90
CA VAL A 90 -24.19 6.99 1.95
C VAL A 90 -25.56 6.84 1.29
N VAL A 91 -26.11 5.63 1.29
CA VAL A 91 -27.46 5.39 0.79
C VAL A 91 -28.47 5.97 1.78
N ARG A 92 -29.34 6.88 1.32
CA ARG A 92 -30.43 7.43 2.13
C ARG A 92 -31.37 6.29 2.53
N ARG A 93 -31.54 6.08 3.84
CA ARG A 93 -32.51 5.12 4.37
C ARG A 93 -33.91 5.72 4.20
N ILE A 94 -34.73 5.12 3.33
CA ILE A 94 -36.13 5.50 3.18
C ILE A 94 -36.85 5.07 4.47
N LEU A 95 -37.37 6.04 5.22
CA LEU A 95 -38.25 5.77 6.36
C LEU A 95 -39.63 5.34 5.82
N PRO A 96 -40.25 4.28 6.34
CA PRO A 96 -41.60 3.91 5.92
C PRO A 96 -42.58 5.03 6.31
N ALA A 97 -43.38 5.48 5.34
CA ALA A 97 -44.39 6.51 5.55
C ALA A 97 -45.36 6.07 6.67
N LYS A 98 -45.57 6.93 7.67
CA LYS A 98 -46.62 6.70 8.66
C LYS A 98 -47.96 6.71 7.94
N ARG A 99 -48.65 5.57 7.96
CA ARG A 99 -50.04 5.44 7.51
C ARG A 99 -50.90 6.34 8.39
N THR A 100 -51.28 7.52 7.90
CA THR A 100 -52.38 8.29 8.49
C THR A 100 -53.68 7.59 8.08
N GLY A 101 -54.26 6.86 9.02
CA GLY A 101 -55.58 6.25 8.88
C GLY A 101 -56.64 7.15 9.52
N THR A 102 -57.75 7.31 8.79
CA THR A 102 -59.07 7.89 9.12
C THR A 102 -59.13 9.37 9.49
#